data_AF-A0A929WBS3-F1
#
_entry.id   AF-A0A929WBS3-F1
#
_cell.length_a   1.000
_cell.length_b   1.000
_cell.length_c   1.000
_cell.angle_alpha   90.00
_cell.angle_beta   90.00
_cell.angle_gamma   90.00
#
_symmetry.space_group_name_H-M   'P 1'
#
loop_
_entity.id
_entity.type
_entity.pdbx_description
1 polymer ?
#
loop_
_entity_poly.entity_id
_entity_poly.type
_entity_poly.pdbx_seq_one_letter_code
_entity_poly.pdbx_strand_id
1 'polypeptide(L)' 'DEALHRKLRPFWDYAEATIGRKAFKKVQKAGNLRNYLRAVDEIG' A
#
# COMPACT_ATOMS: atom_id res chain seq x y z
N ASP A 1 -9.83 13.61 0.78
CA ASP A 1 -9.03 12.45 1.24
C ASP A 1 -9.02 11.20 0.38
N GLU A 2 -10.12 10.78 -0.26
CA GLU A 2 -10.16 9.53 -1.04
C GLU A 2 -9.14 9.45 -2.20
N ALA A 3 -8.58 10.57 -2.63
CA ALA A 3 -7.59 10.64 -3.72
C ALA A 3 -6.15 10.29 -3.29
N LEU A 4 -5.79 10.46 -2.01
CA LEU A 4 -4.39 10.37 -1.59
C LEU A 4 -3.84 8.94 -1.72
N HIS A 5 -4.54 7.95 -1.15
CA HIS A 5 -4.09 6.54 -1.23
C HIS A 5 -4.02 6.02 -2.67
N ARG A 6 -4.85 6.53 -3.60
CA ARG A 6 -4.79 6.14 -5.03
C ARG A 6 -3.54 6.69 -5.70
N LYS A 7 -3.16 7.92 -5.36
CA LYS A 7 -1.91 8.55 -5.84
C LYS A 7 -0.66 7.87 -5.28
N LEU A 8 -0.76 7.30 -4.08
CA LEU A 8 0.37 6.64 -3.43
C LEU A 8 0.60 5.19 -3.92
N ARG A 9 -0.43 4.49 -4.41
CA ARG A 9 -0.33 3.09 -4.88
C ARG A 9 0.76 2.86 -5.94
N PRO A 10 0.90 3.69 -7.00
CA PRO A 10 1.91 3.49 -8.03
C PRO A 10 3.36 3.50 -7.50
N PHE A 11 3.63 4.19 -6.38
CA PHE A 11 4.97 4.20 -5.79
C PHE A 11 5.40 2.82 -5.25
N TRP A 12 4.44 1.91 -5.06
CA TRP A 12 4.70 0.54 -4.60
C TRP A 12 4.92 -0.46 -5.72
N ASP A 13 4.74 -0.09 -7.00
CA ASP A 13 4.76 -1.04 -8.12
C ASP A 13 6.07 -1.84 -8.21
N TYR A 14 7.18 -1.23 -7.78
CA TYR A 14 8.50 -1.88 -7.75
C TYR A 14 8.87 -2.47 -6.38
N ALA A 15 8.06 -2.24 -5.35
CA ALA A 15 8.36 -2.64 -3.99
C ALA A 15 8.05 -4.12 -3.71
N GLU A 16 7.32 -4.83 -4.58
CA GLU A 16 6.90 -6.22 -4.34
C GLU A 16 8.08 -7.14 -4.01
N ALA A 17 9.21 -6.98 -4.68
CA ALA A 17 10.42 -7.76 -4.40
C ALA A 17 11.02 -7.48 -3.01
N THR A 18 10.85 -6.26 -2.49
CA THR A 18 11.41 -5.81 -1.20
C THR A 18 10.50 -6.16 -0.02
N ILE A 19 9.20 -5.92 -0.15
CA ILE A 19 8.22 -6.09 0.94
C ILE A 19 7.48 -7.43 0.89
N GLY A 20 7.66 -8.18 -0.20
CA GLY A 20 6.99 -9.43 -0.47
C GLY A 20 5.54 -9.29 -0.94
N ARG A 21 5.08 -10.30 -1.69
CA ARG A 21 3.76 -10.37 -2.32
C ARG A 21 2.58 -10.13 -1.38
N LYS A 22 2.68 -10.59 -0.12
CA LYS A 22 1.60 -10.47 0.87
C LYS A 22 1.38 -9.00 1.28
N ALA A 23 2.45 -8.30 1.63
CA ALA A 23 2.37 -6.90 2.03
C ALA A 23 2.02 -6.00 0.84
N PHE A 24 2.64 -6.25 -0.33
CA PHE A 24 2.32 -5.57 -1.58
C PHE A 24 0.82 -5.63 -1.90
N LYS A 25 0.21 -6.82 -1.84
CA LYS A 25 -1.24 -6.96 -2.06
C LYS A 25 -2.10 -6.20 -1.05
N LYS A 26 -1.68 -6.08 0.22
CA LYS A 26 -2.43 -5.31 1.22
C LYS A 26 -2.45 -3.82 0.87
N VAL A 27 -1.31 -3.26 0.49
CA VAL A 27 -1.19 -1.86 0.07
C VAL A 27 -2.02 -1.58 -1.20
N GLN A 28 -1.92 -2.46 -2.21
CA GLN A 28 -2.64 -2.31 -3.47
C GLN A 28 -4.17 -2.46 -3.33
N LYS A 29 -4.63 -3.28 -2.37
CA LYS A 29 -6.06 -3.52 -2.11
C LYS A 29 -6.67 -2.56 -1.08
N ALA A 30 -5.91 -1.59 -0.56
CA ALA A 30 -6.45 -0.63 0.39
C ALA A 30 -7.51 0.27 -0.26
N GLY A 31 -8.77 0.12 0.17
CA GLY A 31 -9.90 0.90 -0.35
C GLY A 31 -10.05 2.30 0.27
N ASN A 32 -9.28 2.63 1.31
CA ASN A 32 -9.28 3.94 1.94
C ASN A 32 -7.92 4.26 2.57
N LEU A 33 -7.71 5.52 2.94
CA LEU A 33 -6.44 6.01 3.48
C LEU A 33 -6.05 5.34 4.80
N ARG A 34 -7.01 5.08 5.70
CA ARG A 34 -6.74 4.42 6.99
C ARG A 34 -6.17 3.02 6.80
N ASN A 35 -6.79 2.21 5.94
CA ASN A 35 -6.34 0.86 5.63
C ASN A 35 -5.00 0.87 4.88
N TYR A 36 -4.78 1.87 4.03
CA TYR A 36 -3.50 2.07 3.36
C TYR A 36 -2.39 2.33 4.38
N LEU A 37 -2.57 3.30 5.28
CA LEU A 37 -1.56 3.64 6.30
C LEU A 37 -1.26 2.46 7.22
N ARG A 38 -2.28 1.72 7.64
CA ARG A 38 -2.10 0.48 8.41
C ARG A 38 -1.31 -0.58 7.61
N ALA A 39 -1.61 -0.75 6.33
CA ALA A 39 -0.88 -1.71 5.49
C ALA A 39 0.59 -1.32 5.31
N VAL A 40 0.90 -0.02 5.31
CA VAL A 40 2.27 0.50 5.28
C VAL A 40 2.97 0.29 6.62
N ASP A 41 2.31 0.61 7.74
CA ASP A 41 2.83 0.40 9.10
C ASP A 41 3.16 -1.08 9.39
N GLU A 42 2.35 -2.01 8.85
CA GLU A 42 2.61 -3.45 8.95
C GLU A 42 3.82 -3.95 8.14
N ILE A 43 4.44 -3.12 7.29
CA ILE A 43 5.65 -3.47 6.53
C ILE A 43 6.92 -3.29 7.38
N GLY A 44 6.95 -2.33 8.30
CA GLY A 44 8.12 -2.01 9.13
C GLY A 44 8.27 -0.53 9.42
#